data_AF-A0A2D4QJI5-F1
#
_entry.id   AF-A0A2D4QJI5-F1
#
_cell.length_a   1.000
_cell.length_b   1.000
_cell.length_c   1.000
_cell.angle_alpha   90.00
_cell.angle_beta   90.00
_cell.angle_gamma   90.00
#
_symmetry.space_group_name_H-M   'P 1'
#
loop_
_entity.id
_entity.type
_entity.pdbx_description
1 polymer ?
#
loop_
_entity_poly.entity_id
_entity_poly.type
_entity_poly.pdbx_seq_one_letter_code
_entity_poly.pdbx_strand_id
1 'polypeptide(L)'
;MPRIERLDTIVDSFAERSLHRNRKASTMDRERLKDVQTSDLTDDRLNEDFVVWLKTKGPSWLLIILVAVVAYLYIINWKQGQVNYRNEAWIALLESQTPAAFEDVAVQYPDVDSISQQARLRAAGMYLQSAVLGRAIGSTEQDPVELAAEDRTFNLDRAASLYREIIAQDSGSLDTVVVIYTAMNGLAAVAECNGDLSAAAEWYEKAAVRASGHFPYLADRARTRGLSSASYDRLVEIPAALPEVESLESLDGGIGEEGPQSIEDVTNILTLPEVPAPSLPDTPPVEETGQQP
;
A
#
# COMPACT_ATOMS: atom_id res chain seq x y z
N MET A 1 -87.29 21.77 -23.86
CA MET A 1 -86.81 21.54 -25.24
C MET A 1 -86.46 22.87 -25.89
N PRO A 2 -85.18 23.08 -26.23
CA PRO A 2 -84.81 23.69 -27.51
C PRO A 2 -83.78 22.82 -28.27
N ARG A 3 -83.59 23.18 -29.54
CA ARG A 3 -83.34 22.34 -30.70
C ARG A 3 -82.00 22.75 -31.32
N ILE A 4 -81.10 21.77 -31.51
CA ILE A 4 -80.25 21.49 -32.67
C ILE A 4 -79.76 22.70 -33.49
N GLU A 5 -78.60 23.23 -33.12
CA GLU A 5 -77.64 23.94 -34.00
C GLU A 5 -76.24 23.54 -33.55
N ARG A 6 -75.57 22.58 -34.22
CA ARG A 6 -74.12 22.28 -34.14
C ARG A 6 -73.77 20.99 -34.91
N LEU A 7 -73.88 21.00 -36.24
CA LEU A 7 -73.30 19.91 -37.05
C LEU A 7 -72.42 20.38 -38.22
N ASP A 8 -72.55 21.62 -38.69
CA ASP A 8 -71.77 22.06 -39.86
C ASP A 8 -70.31 22.44 -39.55
N THR A 9 -69.97 22.83 -38.32
CA THR A 9 -68.59 23.28 -37.99
C THR A 9 -67.61 22.12 -37.75
N ILE A 10 -68.09 20.89 -37.58
CA ILE A 10 -67.21 19.74 -37.25
C ILE A 10 -66.65 19.09 -38.53
N VAL A 11 -67.38 19.15 -39.64
CA VAL A 11 -66.97 18.47 -40.89
C VAL A 11 -65.82 19.21 -41.60
N ASP A 12 -65.84 20.55 -41.63
CA ASP A 12 -64.75 21.33 -42.28
C ASP A 12 -63.41 21.23 -41.55
N SER A 13 -63.41 21.17 -40.20
CA SER A 13 -62.15 21.05 -39.44
C SER A 13 -61.47 19.68 -39.61
N PHE A 14 -62.23 18.67 -40.03
CA PHE A 14 -61.70 17.32 -40.26
C PHE A 14 -61.11 17.16 -41.67
N ALA A 15 -61.70 17.83 -42.68
CA ALA A 15 -61.15 17.86 -44.03
C ALA A 15 -59.79 18.58 -44.08
N GLU A 16 -59.66 19.76 -43.46
CA GLU A 16 -58.39 20.50 -43.43
C GLU A 16 -57.28 19.79 -42.63
N ARG A 17 -57.62 19.13 -41.52
CA ARG A 17 -56.65 18.35 -40.72
C ARG A 17 -56.15 17.08 -41.40
N SER A 18 -56.90 16.52 -42.36
CA SER A 18 -56.46 15.34 -43.11
C SER A 18 -55.47 15.70 -44.22
N LEU A 19 -55.66 16.83 -44.91
CA LEU A 19 -54.74 17.32 -45.94
C LEU A 19 -53.43 17.83 -45.35
N HIS A 20 -53.45 18.49 -44.19
CA HIS A 20 -52.23 18.94 -43.51
C HIS A 20 -51.37 17.80 -42.97
N ARG A 21 -51.97 16.69 -42.54
CA ARG A 21 -51.23 15.49 -42.11
C ARG A 21 -50.55 14.78 -43.27
N ASN A 22 -51.24 14.64 -44.40
CA ASN A 22 -50.70 13.96 -45.59
C ASN A 22 -49.53 14.74 -46.22
N ARG A 23 -49.57 16.09 -46.16
CA ARG A 23 -48.48 16.94 -46.65
C ARG A 23 -47.23 16.90 -45.77
N LYS A 24 -47.39 16.79 -44.44
CA LYS A 24 -46.27 16.66 -43.49
C LYS A 24 -45.61 15.27 -43.53
N ALA A 25 -46.39 14.21 -43.74
CA ALA A 25 -45.85 12.85 -43.88
C ALA A 25 -44.96 12.72 -45.12
N SER A 26 -45.38 13.25 -46.28
CA SER A 26 -44.55 13.15 -47.50
C SER A 26 -43.32 14.06 -47.52
N THR A 27 -43.30 15.12 -46.70
CA THR A 27 -42.11 15.97 -46.50
C THR A 27 -41.11 15.30 -45.56
N MET A 28 -41.56 14.75 -44.42
CA MET A 28 -40.69 14.00 -43.50
C MET A 28 -40.11 12.73 -44.15
N ASP A 29 -40.89 11.98 -44.94
CA ASP A 29 -40.36 10.82 -45.66
C ASP A 29 -39.34 11.22 -46.73
N ARG A 30 -39.54 12.35 -47.42
CA ARG A 30 -38.54 12.89 -48.36
C ARG A 30 -37.26 13.35 -47.67
N GLU A 31 -37.36 13.95 -46.49
CA GLU A 31 -36.20 14.39 -45.70
C GLU A 31 -35.42 13.19 -45.17
N ARG A 32 -36.09 12.17 -44.61
CA ARG A 32 -35.42 10.92 -44.18
C ARG A 32 -34.82 10.13 -45.33
N LEU A 33 -35.49 10.04 -46.48
CA LEU A 33 -34.93 9.40 -47.68
C LEU A 33 -33.73 10.17 -48.23
N LYS A 34 -33.72 11.50 -48.12
CA LYS A 34 -32.61 12.34 -48.54
C LYS A 34 -31.41 12.19 -47.60
N ASP A 35 -31.64 12.17 -46.28
CA ASP A 35 -30.58 11.95 -45.28
C ASP A 35 -29.95 10.56 -45.38
N VAL A 36 -30.76 9.51 -45.59
CA VAL A 36 -30.27 8.14 -45.81
C VAL A 36 -29.46 8.05 -47.10
N GLN A 37 -29.91 8.67 -48.19
CA GLN A 37 -29.15 8.71 -49.45
C GLN A 37 -27.88 9.54 -49.35
N THR A 38 -27.88 10.63 -48.58
CA THR A 38 -26.66 11.42 -48.37
C THR A 38 -25.66 10.69 -47.48
N SER A 39 -26.09 10.03 -46.40
CA SER A 39 -25.20 9.25 -45.54
C SER A 39 -24.53 8.10 -46.29
N ASP A 40 -25.29 7.35 -47.09
CA ASP A 40 -24.78 6.22 -47.89
C ASP A 40 -23.77 6.68 -48.95
N LEU A 41 -24.03 7.83 -49.60
CA LEU A 41 -23.11 8.43 -50.57
C LEU A 41 -21.87 9.08 -49.95
N THR A 42 -21.94 9.56 -48.70
CA THR A 42 -20.75 10.04 -47.98
C THR A 42 -19.90 8.90 -47.43
N ASP A 43 -20.50 7.80 -46.96
CA ASP A 43 -19.76 6.63 -46.46
C ASP A 43 -19.01 5.90 -47.58
N ASP A 44 -19.62 5.73 -48.76
CA ASP A 44 -18.95 5.13 -49.93
C ASP A 44 -17.76 5.98 -50.40
N ARG A 45 -17.90 7.31 -50.37
CA ARG A 45 -16.82 8.25 -50.71
C ARG A 45 -15.70 8.27 -49.68
N LEU A 46 -16.02 8.19 -48.39
CA LEU A 46 -15.02 8.08 -47.32
C LEU A 46 -14.19 6.81 -47.45
N ASN A 47 -14.82 5.70 -47.85
CA ASN A 47 -14.13 4.44 -48.07
C ASN A 47 -13.22 4.46 -49.33
N GLU A 48 -13.71 5.00 -50.46
CA GLU A 48 -12.89 5.14 -51.66
C GLU A 48 -11.69 6.07 -51.46
N ASP A 49 -11.88 7.21 -50.79
CA ASP A 49 -10.79 8.15 -50.46
C ASP A 49 -9.79 7.52 -49.50
N PHE A 50 -10.23 6.72 -48.52
CA PHE A 50 -9.33 5.96 -47.66
C PHE A 50 -8.49 4.95 -48.45
N VAL A 51 -9.10 4.23 -49.40
CA VAL A 51 -8.40 3.24 -50.24
C VAL A 51 -7.42 3.91 -51.20
N VAL A 52 -7.78 5.03 -51.82
CA VAL A 52 -6.89 5.80 -52.71
C VAL A 52 -5.73 6.39 -51.91
N TRP A 53 -6.00 6.92 -50.72
CA TRP A 53 -4.97 7.38 -49.80
C TRP A 53 -4.06 6.24 -49.34
N LEU A 54 -4.61 5.08 -48.97
CA LEU A 54 -3.85 3.90 -48.56
C LEU A 54 -2.95 3.39 -49.69
N LYS A 55 -3.40 3.42 -50.95
CA LYS A 55 -2.55 3.02 -52.09
C LYS A 55 -1.44 4.01 -52.38
N THR A 56 -1.70 5.31 -52.21
CA THR A 56 -0.78 6.37 -52.64
C THR A 56 0.22 6.77 -51.55
N LYS A 57 -0.24 6.85 -50.30
CA LYS A 57 0.50 7.32 -49.12
C LYS A 57 0.59 6.25 -48.04
N GLY A 58 -0.24 5.20 -48.11
CA GLY A 58 -0.36 4.18 -47.07
C GLY A 58 0.91 3.40 -46.79
N PRO A 59 1.77 3.00 -47.74
CA PRO A 59 3.00 2.28 -47.38
C PRO A 59 3.92 3.08 -46.45
N SER A 60 4.09 4.39 -46.72
CA SER A 60 4.93 5.25 -45.89
C SER A 60 4.30 5.56 -44.53
N TRP A 61 2.99 5.85 -44.49
CA TRP A 61 2.29 6.13 -43.24
C TRP A 61 2.13 4.88 -42.36
N LEU A 62 1.84 3.73 -42.97
CA LEU A 62 1.73 2.45 -42.27
C LEU A 62 3.07 2.03 -41.68
N LEU A 63 4.19 2.31 -42.36
CA LEU A 63 5.52 2.11 -41.81
C LEU A 63 5.77 3.03 -40.60
N ILE A 64 5.42 4.31 -40.67
CA ILE A 64 5.57 5.25 -39.54
C ILE A 64 4.73 4.78 -38.34
N ILE A 65 3.48 4.40 -38.57
CA ILE A 65 2.59 3.89 -37.52
C ILE A 65 3.14 2.59 -36.94
N LEU A 66 3.63 1.67 -37.78
CA LEU A 66 4.25 0.43 -37.33
C LEU A 66 5.46 0.70 -36.41
N VAL A 67 6.35 1.61 -36.81
CA VAL A 67 7.50 2.02 -35.99
C VAL A 67 7.04 2.64 -34.67
N ALA A 68 6.00 3.48 -34.69
CA ALA A 68 5.43 4.06 -33.47
C ALA A 68 4.85 2.98 -32.53
N VAL A 69 4.15 1.98 -33.07
CA VAL A 69 3.61 0.85 -32.29
C VAL A 69 4.74 0.01 -31.68
N VAL A 70 5.79 -0.32 -32.44
CA VAL A 70 6.94 -1.07 -31.93
C VAL A 70 7.65 -0.30 -30.81
N ALA A 71 7.87 1.01 -31.00
CA ALA A 71 8.46 1.86 -29.96
C ALA A 71 7.58 1.91 -28.69
N TYR A 72 6.26 2.03 -28.87
CA TYR A 72 5.31 2.01 -27.77
C TYR A 72 5.32 0.67 -27.00
N LEU A 73 5.29 -0.46 -27.70
CA LEU A 73 5.37 -1.79 -27.09
C LEU A 73 6.70 -2.00 -26.34
N TYR A 74 7.81 -1.52 -26.89
CA TYR A 74 9.10 -1.56 -26.22
C TYR A 74 9.08 -0.79 -24.88
N ILE A 75 8.49 0.41 -24.86
CA ILE A 75 8.37 1.21 -23.63
C ILE A 75 7.48 0.50 -22.61
N ILE A 76 6.36 -0.11 -23.03
CA ILE A 76 5.49 -0.89 -22.13
C ILE A 76 6.26 -2.06 -21.53
N ASN A 77 6.92 -2.86 -22.37
CA ASN A 77 7.65 -4.04 -21.91
C ASN A 77 8.78 -3.65 -20.93
N TRP A 78 9.48 -2.56 -21.19
CA TRP A 78 10.52 -2.06 -20.27
C TRP A 78 9.94 -1.61 -18.92
N LYS A 79 8.84 -0.85 -18.93
CA LYS A 79 8.14 -0.43 -17.71
C LYS A 79 7.61 -1.63 -16.92
N GLN A 80 7.03 -2.62 -17.60
CA GLN A 80 6.57 -3.86 -17.00
C GLN A 80 7.74 -4.66 -16.39
N GLY A 81 8.89 -4.72 -17.07
CA GLY A 81 10.09 -5.37 -16.54
C GLY A 81 10.55 -4.78 -15.20
N GLN A 82 10.58 -3.45 -15.07
CA GLN A 82 10.93 -2.77 -13.81
C GLN A 82 9.93 -3.06 -12.69
N VAL A 83 8.63 -3.03 -13.01
CA VAL A 83 7.57 -3.37 -12.05
C VAL A 83 7.67 -4.83 -11.62
N ASN A 84 7.92 -5.75 -12.55
CA ASN A 84 8.06 -7.17 -12.27
C ASN A 84 9.27 -7.46 -11.38
N TYR A 85 10.43 -6.85 -11.67
CA TYR A 85 11.64 -7.00 -10.85
C TYR A 85 11.41 -6.51 -9.42
N ARG A 86 10.76 -5.37 -9.25
CA ARG A 86 10.38 -4.86 -7.92
C ARG A 86 9.39 -5.78 -7.22
N ASN A 87 8.38 -6.28 -7.92
CA ASN A 87 7.39 -7.21 -7.35
C ASN A 87 8.05 -8.51 -6.90
N GLU A 88 8.99 -9.05 -7.68
CA GLU A 88 9.77 -10.23 -7.34
C GLU A 88 10.60 -10.02 -6.07
N ALA A 89 11.26 -8.86 -5.95
CA ALA A 89 12.02 -8.50 -4.75
C ALA A 89 11.13 -8.44 -3.49
N TRP A 90 9.93 -7.87 -3.59
CA TRP A 90 8.96 -7.84 -2.49
C TRP A 90 8.45 -9.23 -2.12
N ILE A 91 8.15 -10.06 -3.12
CA ILE A 91 7.72 -11.46 -2.88
C ILE A 91 8.84 -12.23 -2.18
N ALA A 92 10.07 -12.14 -2.68
CA ALA A 92 11.23 -12.81 -2.08
C ALA A 92 11.46 -12.37 -0.62
N LEU A 93 11.30 -11.08 -0.32
CA LEU A 93 11.37 -10.56 1.05
C LEU A 93 10.25 -11.13 1.95
N LEU A 94 9.03 -11.28 1.42
CA LEU A 94 7.89 -11.78 2.18
C LEU A 94 7.94 -13.30 2.41
N GLU A 95 8.46 -14.05 1.45
CA GLU A 95 8.62 -15.50 1.54
C GLU A 95 9.82 -15.92 2.39
N SER A 96 10.81 -15.02 2.56
CA SER A 96 11.97 -15.26 3.41
C SER A 96 11.58 -15.37 4.89
N GLN A 97 11.98 -16.47 5.52
CA GLN A 97 11.72 -16.74 6.94
C GLN A 97 12.99 -17.07 7.74
N THR A 98 14.14 -17.13 7.08
CA THR A 98 15.43 -17.42 7.71
C THR A 98 16.39 -16.25 7.50
N PRO A 99 17.36 -16.04 8.42
CA PRO A 99 18.32 -14.94 8.27
C PRO A 99 19.12 -15.03 6.98
N ALA A 100 19.55 -16.24 6.61
CA ALA A 100 20.28 -16.47 5.36
C ALA A 100 19.45 -16.11 4.11
N ALA A 101 18.16 -16.48 4.08
CA ALA A 101 17.28 -16.09 2.97
C ALA A 101 17.12 -14.57 2.85
N PHE A 102 17.01 -13.87 3.98
CA PHE A 102 17.00 -12.40 3.98
C PHE A 102 18.32 -11.80 3.50
N GLU A 103 19.47 -12.38 3.84
CA GLU A 103 20.76 -11.94 3.30
C GLU A 103 20.83 -12.14 1.78
N ASP A 104 20.36 -13.29 1.29
CA ASP A 104 20.30 -13.58 -0.15
C ASP A 104 19.43 -12.54 -0.88
N VAL A 105 18.25 -12.20 -0.34
CA VAL A 105 17.40 -11.12 -0.86
C VAL A 105 18.13 -9.79 -0.87
N ALA A 106 18.88 -9.47 0.19
CA ALA A 106 19.63 -8.23 0.26
C ALA A 106 20.72 -8.11 -0.80
N VAL A 107 21.37 -9.24 -1.14
CA VAL A 107 22.42 -9.31 -2.18
C VAL A 107 21.82 -9.33 -3.58
N GLN A 108 20.69 -10.02 -3.78
CA GLN A 108 20.05 -10.18 -5.08
C GLN A 108 19.35 -8.90 -5.57
N TYR A 109 18.81 -8.09 -4.64
CA TYR A 109 18.05 -6.87 -4.94
C TYR A 109 18.67 -5.63 -4.27
N PRO A 110 19.93 -5.27 -4.57
CA PRO A 110 20.62 -4.18 -3.87
C PRO A 110 20.10 -2.79 -4.24
N ASP A 111 19.47 -2.65 -5.40
CA ASP A 111 19.00 -1.40 -6.01
C ASP A 111 17.49 -1.21 -5.94
N VAL A 112 16.75 -2.19 -5.42
CA VAL A 112 15.29 -2.12 -5.33
C VAL A 112 14.85 -1.46 -4.02
N ASP A 113 14.54 -0.17 -4.12
CA ASP A 113 14.01 0.65 -3.01
C ASP A 113 14.80 0.42 -1.70
N SER A 114 14.12 0.32 -0.55
CA SER A 114 14.73 -0.02 0.74
C SER A 114 14.69 -1.52 1.04
N ILE A 115 14.40 -2.40 0.07
CA ILE A 115 14.26 -3.85 0.28
C ILE A 115 15.56 -4.44 0.81
N SER A 116 16.69 -4.09 0.19
CA SER A 116 18.01 -4.58 0.61
C SER A 116 18.31 -4.23 2.07
N GLN A 117 17.99 -3.01 2.50
CA GLN A 117 18.19 -2.57 3.88
C GLN A 117 17.22 -3.26 4.85
N GLN A 118 15.94 -3.39 4.46
CA GLN A 118 14.94 -4.09 5.26
C GLN A 118 15.29 -5.57 5.45
N ALA A 119 15.76 -6.23 4.41
CA ALA A 119 16.18 -7.62 4.45
C ALA A 119 17.38 -7.80 5.41
N ARG A 120 18.44 -6.99 5.27
CA ARG A 120 19.57 -6.99 6.22
C ARG A 120 19.10 -6.71 7.66
N LEU A 121 18.18 -5.78 7.85
CA LEU A 121 17.68 -5.41 9.17
C LEU A 121 16.93 -6.57 9.84
N ARG A 122 16.10 -7.30 9.08
CA ARG A 122 15.40 -8.49 9.55
C ARG A 122 16.39 -9.62 9.88
N ALA A 123 17.34 -9.89 8.98
CA ALA A 123 18.39 -10.89 9.22
C ALA A 123 19.17 -10.57 10.50
N ALA A 124 19.66 -9.34 10.64
CA ALA A 124 20.40 -8.88 11.82
C ALA A 124 19.58 -9.02 13.11
N GLY A 125 18.30 -8.62 13.06
CA GLY A 125 17.38 -8.74 14.18
C GLY A 125 17.17 -10.20 14.62
N MET A 126 17.07 -11.13 13.67
CA MET A 126 16.92 -12.56 13.98
C MET A 126 18.20 -13.16 14.61
N TYR A 127 19.38 -12.81 14.10
CA TYR A 127 20.65 -13.22 14.70
C TYR A 127 20.79 -12.68 16.13
N LEU A 128 20.51 -11.38 16.32
CA LEU A 128 20.54 -10.75 17.64
C LEU A 128 19.53 -11.41 18.60
N GLN A 129 18.29 -11.64 18.15
CA GLN A 129 17.26 -12.28 18.96
C GLN A 129 17.65 -13.69 19.39
N SER A 130 18.22 -14.48 18.48
CA SER A 130 18.75 -15.82 18.81
C SER A 130 19.82 -15.75 19.90
N ALA A 131 20.76 -14.81 19.80
CA ALA A 131 21.83 -14.61 20.78
C ALA A 131 21.33 -14.11 22.15
N VAL A 132 20.29 -13.27 22.17
CA VAL A 132 19.65 -12.75 23.39
C VAL A 132 18.84 -13.84 24.09
N LEU A 133 18.07 -14.61 23.34
CA LEU A 133 17.22 -15.67 23.90
C LEU A 133 17.99 -16.94 24.27
N GLY A 134 19.23 -17.09 23.79
CA GLY A 134 20.01 -18.31 23.96
C GLY A 134 19.39 -19.51 23.23
N ARG A 135 18.65 -19.26 22.14
CA ARG A 135 17.96 -20.29 21.36
C ARG A 135 18.43 -20.28 19.91
N ALA A 136 18.57 -21.45 19.31
CA ALA A 136 18.91 -21.58 17.91
C ALA A 136 17.84 -20.94 17.00
N ILE A 137 18.26 -20.45 15.84
CA ILE A 137 17.35 -19.91 14.82
C ILE A 137 16.41 -21.02 14.35
N GLY A 138 15.10 -20.74 14.32
CA GLY A 138 14.06 -21.72 13.99
C GLY A 138 13.61 -22.59 15.17
N SER A 139 14.18 -22.39 16.37
CA SER A 139 13.67 -23.01 17.59
C SER A 139 12.24 -22.52 17.90
N THR A 140 11.38 -23.46 18.30
CA THR A 140 10.00 -23.18 18.70
C THR A 140 9.84 -23.30 20.21
N GLU A 141 8.71 -22.85 20.76
CA GLU A 141 8.43 -23.03 22.19
C GLU A 141 8.20 -24.50 22.55
N GLN A 142 7.68 -25.29 21.60
CA GLN A 142 7.40 -26.71 21.78
C GLN A 142 8.67 -27.57 21.66
N ASP A 143 9.65 -27.12 20.89
CA ASP A 143 10.95 -27.76 20.71
C ASP A 143 12.09 -26.74 20.86
N PRO A 144 12.43 -26.38 22.11
CA PRO A 144 13.48 -25.42 22.39
C PRO A 144 14.85 -26.05 22.11
N VAL A 145 15.59 -25.48 21.17
CA VAL A 145 16.97 -25.86 20.87
C VAL A 145 17.87 -24.79 21.45
N GLU A 146 18.70 -25.18 22.42
CA GLU A 146 19.66 -24.27 23.05
C GLU A 146 20.75 -23.85 22.06
N LEU A 147 21.16 -22.59 22.15
CA LEU A 147 22.24 -22.04 21.33
C LEU A 147 23.59 -22.32 22.00
N ALA A 148 24.52 -22.94 21.27
CA ALA A 148 25.89 -23.11 21.74
C ALA A 148 26.60 -21.76 21.93
N ALA A 149 27.60 -21.71 22.81
CA ALA A 149 28.33 -20.48 23.11
C ALA A 149 29.06 -19.93 21.88
N GLU A 150 29.62 -20.81 21.06
CA GLU A 150 30.29 -20.47 19.80
C GLU A 150 29.31 -19.86 18.79
N ASP A 151 28.11 -20.44 18.67
CA ASP A 151 27.05 -19.95 17.79
C ASP A 151 26.49 -18.61 18.26
N ARG A 152 26.47 -18.36 19.58
CA ARG A 152 26.09 -17.05 20.14
C ARG A 152 27.04 -15.96 19.67
N THR A 153 28.35 -16.18 19.75
CA THR A 153 29.35 -15.20 19.28
C THR A 153 29.23 -14.98 17.77
N PHE A 154 29.10 -16.06 17.00
CA PHE A 154 28.88 -15.97 15.56
C PHE A 154 27.64 -15.12 15.21
N ASN A 155 26.51 -15.36 15.89
CA ASN A 155 25.27 -14.62 15.67
C ASN A 155 25.43 -13.13 16.00
N LEU A 156 26.08 -12.79 17.11
CA LEU A 156 26.34 -11.39 17.48
C LEU A 156 27.26 -10.69 16.47
N ASP A 157 28.32 -11.36 16.01
CA ASP A 157 29.22 -10.82 15.00
C ASP A 157 28.52 -10.62 13.64
N ARG A 158 27.68 -11.57 13.23
CA ARG A 158 26.90 -11.46 11.99
C ARG A 158 25.89 -10.33 12.07
N ALA A 159 25.14 -10.23 13.18
CA ALA A 159 24.22 -9.11 13.42
C ALA A 159 24.96 -7.77 13.36
N ALA A 160 26.12 -7.66 14.01
CA ALA A 160 26.93 -6.45 14.00
C ALA A 160 27.38 -6.07 12.58
N SER A 161 27.84 -7.04 11.78
CA SER A 161 28.23 -6.79 10.39
C SER A 161 27.08 -6.21 9.57
N LEU A 162 25.91 -6.84 9.63
CA LEU A 162 24.74 -6.42 8.87
C LEU A 162 24.25 -5.02 9.28
N TYR A 163 24.24 -4.70 10.58
CA TYR A 163 23.89 -3.34 11.02
C TYR A 163 24.91 -2.30 10.55
N ARG A 164 26.21 -2.62 10.55
CA ARG A 164 27.24 -1.72 10.01
C ARG A 164 27.10 -1.51 8.50
N GLU A 165 26.75 -2.55 7.74
CA GLU A 165 26.48 -2.44 6.30
C GLU A 165 25.31 -1.50 6.02
N ILE A 166 24.25 -1.55 6.83
CA ILE A 166 23.11 -0.62 6.72
C ILE A 166 23.57 0.82 7.02
N ILE A 167 24.35 1.03 8.08
CA ILE A 167 24.86 2.36 8.47
C ILE A 167 25.81 2.92 7.40
N ALA A 168 26.62 2.08 6.76
CA ALA A 168 27.51 2.49 5.68
C ALA A 168 26.75 3.01 4.44
N GLN A 169 25.47 2.68 4.31
CA GLN A 169 24.58 3.16 3.25
C GLN A 169 23.79 4.42 3.65
N ASP A 170 24.07 5.03 4.80
CA ASP A 170 23.40 6.25 5.22
C ASP A 170 23.72 7.41 4.26
N SER A 171 22.71 7.83 3.51
CA SER A 171 22.73 9.00 2.63
C SER A 171 22.61 10.33 3.39
N GLY A 172 22.30 10.29 4.69
CA GLY A 172 21.99 11.48 5.50
C GLY A 172 20.62 12.09 5.21
N SER A 173 19.83 11.50 4.31
CA SER A 173 18.51 11.99 3.94
C SER A 173 17.42 11.55 4.94
N LEU A 174 16.23 12.15 4.83
CA LEU A 174 15.11 11.93 5.75
C LEU A 174 14.56 10.50 5.67
N ASP A 175 14.49 9.94 4.46
CA ASP A 175 13.96 8.62 4.15
C ASP A 175 14.74 7.47 4.81
N THR A 176 16.04 7.68 5.11
CA THR A 176 16.88 6.65 5.73
C THR A 176 16.92 6.75 7.25
N VAL A 177 16.47 7.86 7.86
CA VAL A 177 16.63 8.13 9.30
C VAL A 177 16.15 6.95 10.17
N VAL A 178 14.96 6.41 9.89
CA VAL A 178 14.36 5.35 10.71
C VAL A 178 15.14 4.04 10.60
N VAL A 179 15.59 3.69 9.40
CA VAL A 179 16.35 2.46 9.14
C VAL A 179 17.72 2.55 9.82
N ILE A 180 18.42 3.68 9.65
CA ILE A 180 19.73 3.92 10.27
C ILE A 180 19.63 3.99 11.79
N TYR A 181 18.61 4.70 12.31
CA TYR A 181 18.30 4.72 13.74
C TYR A 181 18.13 3.30 14.31
N THR A 182 17.36 2.46 13.61
CA THR A 182 17.13 1.07 14.05
C THR A 182 18.42 0.26 14.02
N ALA A 183 19.24 0.42 12.98
CA ALA A 183 20.53 -0.26 12.88
C ALA A 183 21.52 0.16 13.98
N MET A 184 21.58 1.45 14.32
CA MET A 184 22.41 1.96 15.41
C MET A 184 21.96 1.42 16.78
N ASN A 185 20.65 1.37 17.03
CA ASN A 185 20.12 0.72 18.24
C ASN A 185 20.45 -0.79 18.27
N GLY A 186 20.43 -1.45 17.11
CA GLY A 186 20.87 -2.85 16.97
C GLY A 186 22.33 -3.05 17.34
N LEU A 187 23.24 -2.18 16.90
CA LEU A 187 24.65 -2.21 17.31
C LEU A 187 24.82 -1.93 18.81
N ALA A 188 24.04 -1.02 19.36
CA ALA A 188 24.05 -0.78 20.80
C ALA A 188 23.64 -2.05 21.58
N ALA A 189 22.58 -2.74 21.13
CA ALA A 189 22.14 -3.99 21.74
C ALA A 189 23.17 -5.14 21.58
N VAL A 190 23.89 -5.21 20.45
CA VAL A 190 25.02 -6.15 20.30
C VAL A 190 26.13 -5.83 21.32
N ALA A 191 26.46 -4.55 21.50
CA ALA A 191 27.44 -4.13 22.50
C ALA A 191 27.00 -4.46 23.93
N GLU A 192 25.72 -4.26 24.27
CA GLU A 192 25.12 -4.72 25.53
C GLU A 192 25.29 -6.23 25.72
N CYS A 193 25.01 -7.02 24.68
CA CYS A 193 25.14 -8.49 24.72
C CYS A 193 26.58 -8.98 24.90
N ASN A 194 27.56 -8.16 24.53
CA ASN A 194 28.99 -8.40 24.72
C ASN A 194 29.52 -7.85 26.05
N GLY A 195 28.68 -7.16 26.83
CA GLY A 195 29.08 -6.52 28.09
C GLY A 195 29.82 -5.19 27.92
N ASP A 196 29.92 -4.65 26.69
CA ASP A 196 30.54 -3.36 26.43
C ASP A 196 29.50 -2.23 26.54
N LEU A 197 29.19 -1.87 27.78
CA LEU A 197 28.18 -0.84 28.09
C LEU A 197 28.60 0.56 27.62
N SER A 198 29.92 0.82 27.51
CA SER A 198 30.44 2.08 27.00
C SER A 198 30.14 2.22 25.51
N ALA A 199 30.49 1.19 24.72
CA ALA A 199 30.18 1.18 23.30
C ALA A 199 28.66 1.22 23.05
N ALA A 200 27.87 0.53 23.88
CA ALA A 200 26.41 0.60 23.80
C ALA A 200 25.89 2.04 23.96
N ALA A 201 26.34 2.76 24.99
CA ALA A 201 25.95 4.16 25.23
C ALA A 201 26.34 5.07 24.05
N GLU A 202 27.52 4.89 23.47
CA GLU A 202 27.95 5.64 22.29
C GLU A 202 27.04 5.39 21.07
N TRP A 203 26.63 4.14 20.83
CA TRP A 203 25.75 3.81 19.71
C TRP A 203 24.34 4.37 19.90
N TYR A 204 23.80 4.35 21.13
CA TYR A 204 22.54 5.00 21.42
C TYR A 204 22.60 6.51 21.23
N GLU A 205 23.69 7.17 21.62
CA GLU A 205 23.84 8.62 21.39
C GLU A 205 23.93 8.93 19.89
N LYS A 206 24.68 8.13 19.10
CA LYS A 206 24.71 8.27 17.64
C LYS A 206 23.31 8.11 17.04
N ALA A 207 22.54 7.13 17.49
CA ALA A 207 21.14 6.95 17.07
C ALA A 207 20.30 8.18 17.43
N ALA A 208 20.46 8.72 18.63
CA ALA A 208 19.73 9.89 19.09
C ALA A 208 20.05 11.14 18.27
N VAL A 209 21.33 11.40 18.00
CA VAL A 209 21.78 12.50 17.15
C VAL A 209 21.16 12.36 15.76
N ARG A 210 21.23 11.16 15.15
CA ARG A 210 20.69 10.91 13.81
C ARG A 210 19.18 11.16 13.71
N ALA A 211 18.42 10.83 14.75
CA ALA A 211 16.97 11.02 14.80
C ALA A 211 16.54 12.43 15.22
N SER A 212 17.39 13.18 15.92
CA SER A 212 17.01 14.42 16.62
C SER A 212 16.34 15.50 15.76
N GLY A 213 16.78 15.65 14.50
CA GLY A 213 16.26 16.70 13.62
C GLY A 213 14.83 16.48 13.12
N HIS A 214 14.38 15.23 13.04
CA HIS A 214 13.10 14.87 12.40
C HIS A 214 12.18 14.04 13.29
N PHE A 215 12.75 13.29 14.24
CA PHE A 215 12.03 12.37 15.12
C PHE A 215 12.53 12.55 16.57
N PRO A 216 12.22 13.68 17.23
CA PRO A 216 12.73 13.99 18.57
C PRO A 216 12.33 12.94 19.62
N TYR A 217 11.15 12.31 19.47
CA TYR A 217 10.72 11.20 20.33
C TYR A 217 11.64 9.98 20.24
N LEU A 218 12.08 9.60 19.04
CA LEU A 218 13.03 8.50 18.87
C LEU A 218 14.40 8.86 19.46
N ALA A 219 14.82 10.11 19.30
CA ALA A 219 16.06 10.58 19.89
C ALA A 219 16.05 10.49 21.42
N ASP A 220 14.96 10.94 22.06
CA ASP A 220 14.79 10.85 23.51
C ASP A 220 14.78 9.41 24.01
N ARG A 221 14.09 8.51 23.30
CA ARG A 221 14.07 7.08 23.62
C ARG A 221 15.45 6.45 23.56
N ALA A 222 16.24 6.75 22.52
CA ALA A 222 17.61 6.25 22.42
C ALA A 222 18.50 6.78 23.55
N ARG A 223 18.45 8.08 23.87
CA ARG A 223 19.21 8.64 25.01
C ARG A 223 18.83 8.00 26.33
N THR A 224 17.53 7.86 26.59
CA THR A 224 17.04 7.20 27.81
C THR A 224 17.60 5.79 27.93
N ARG A 225 17.60 5.03 26.82
CA ARG A 225 18.15 3.68 26.81
C ARG A 225 19.66 3.66 27.06
N GLY A 226 20.42 4.57 26.44
CA GLY A 226 21.86 4.71 26.67
C GLY A 226 22.23 5.14 28.10
N LEU A 227 21.39 5.92 28.78
CA LEU A 227 21.57 6.22 30.21
C LEU A 227 21.26 4.99 31.08
N SER A 228 20.24 4.22 30.72
CA SER A 228 19.86 3.01 31.45
C SER A 228 20.83 1.85 31.25
N SER A 229 21.60 1.79 30.16
CA SER A 229 22.53 0.68 29.90
C SER A 229 23.61 0.57 30.99
N ALA A 230 24.06 1.69 31.54
CA ALA A 230 25.00 1.72 32.67
C ALA A 230 24.45 1.06 33.95
N SER A 231 23.13 0.93 34.08
CA SER A 231 22.50 0.28 35.24
C SER A 231 22.51 -1.25 35.17
N TYR A 232 22.80 -1.85 34.01
CA TYR A 232 22.80 -3.31 33.83
C TYR A 232 23.99 -4.02 34.46
N ASP A 233 25.04 -3.29 34.85
CA ASP A 233 26.18 -3.84 35.60
C ASP A 233 25.81 -4.13 37.08
N ARG A 234 24.65 -3.64 37.54
CA ARG A 234 24.19 -3.86 38.91
C ARG A 234 23.48 -5.21 39.00
N LEU A 235 24.08 -6.14 39.74
CA LEU A 235 23.41 -7.38 40.18
C LEU A 235 22.11 -7.02 40.91
N VAL A 236 20.98 -7.45 40.37
CA VAL A 236 19.69 -7.39 41.04
C VAL A 236 19.60 -8.60 41.96
N GLU A 237 19.60 -8.38 43.26
CA GLU A 237 19.30 -9.42 44.23
C GLU A 237 17.82 -9.76 44.10
N ILE A 238 17.51 -10.92 43.49
CA ILE A 238 16.16 -11.47 43.50
C ILE A 238 15.93 -11.98 44.94
N PRO A 239 14.96 -11.44 45.69
CA PRO A 239 14.70 -11.91 47.04
C PRO A 239 14.36 -13.41 47.00
N ALA A 240 15.11 -14.21 47.76
CA ALA A 240 15.01 -15.68 47.78
C ALA A 240 13.66 -16.17 48.31
N ALA A 241 12.89 -15.30 48.97
CA ALA A 241 11.53 -15.56 49.38
C ALA A 241 10.61 -14.64 48.57
N LEU A 242 9.69 -15.24 47.81
CA LEU A 242 8.44 -14.56 47.50
C LEU A 242 7.85 -14.11 48.85
N PRO A 243 7.37 -12.85 48.98
CA PRO A 243 6.61 -12.49 50.17
C PRO A 243 5.53 -13.55 50.35
N GLU A 244 5.46 -14.15 51.53
CA GLU A 244 4.37 -15.03 51.91
C GLU A 244 3.11 -14.23 51.59
N VAL A 245 2.37 -14.70 50.57
CA VAL A 245 1.13 -14.03 50.17
C VAL A 245 0.29 -14.12 51.43
N GLU A 246 0.16 -13.00 52.17
CA GLU A 246 -0.82 -12.88 53.23
C GLU A 246 -2.11 -13.37 52.58
N SER A 247 -2.55 -14.55 53.01
CA SER A 247 -3.76 -15.19 52.53
C SER A 247 -4.81 -14.10 52.59
N LEU A 248 -5.28 -13.65 51.41
CA LEU A 248 -6.25 -12.57 51.29
C LEU A 248 -7.29 -12.80 52.38
N GLU A 249 -7.21 -11.97 53.42
CA GLU A 249 -8.15 -12.00 54.51
C GLU A 249 -9.49 -11.88 53.83
N SER A 250 -10.29 -12.94 53.94
CA SER A 250 -11.55 -13.07 53.23
C SER A 250 -12.30 -11.77 53.43
N LEU A 251 -12.49 -11.02 52.34
CA LEU A 251 -13.29 -9.81 52.27
C LEU A 251 -14.76 -10.21 52.55
N ASP A 252 -15.06 -10.51 53.82
CA ASP A 252 -16.40 -10.57 54.38
C ASP A 252 -16.85 -9.13 54.65
N GLY A 253 -16.88 -8.37 53.57
CA GLY A 253 -17.34 -6.99 53.51
C GLY A 253 -18.42 -6.91 52.45
N GLY A 254 -19.62 -7.38 52.82
CA GLY A 254 -20.90 -7.15 52.16
C GLY A 254 -20.84 -6.74 50.68
N ILE A 255 -20.86 -7.74 49.80
CA ILE A 255 -21.18 -7.52 48.39
C ILE A 255 -22.67 -7.16 48.34
N GLY A 256 -22.97 -5.86 48.24
CA GLY A 256 -24.22 -5.44 47.62
C GLY A 256 -24.22 -6.02 46.21
N GLU A 257 -25.29 -6.72 45.85
CA GLU A 257 -25.51 -7.28 44.52
C GLU A 257 -25.53 -6.18 43.45
N GLU A 258 -24.35 -5.75 43.00
CA GLU A 258 -24.18 -5.24 41.65
C GLU A 258 -23.31 -6.27 40.93
N GLY A 259 -23.99 -7.12 40.15
CA GLY A 259 -23.37 -8.15 39.35
C GLY A 259 -22.33 -7.57 38.38
N PRO A 260 -21.39 -8.40 37.90
CA PRO A 260 -20.43 -7.98 36.90
C PRO A 260 -21.18 -7.43 35.70
N GLN A 261 -20.97 -6.14 35.40
CA GLN A 261 -21.43 -5.60 34.12
C GLN A 261 -20.87 -6.49 33.02
N SER A 262 -21.78 -6.98 32.19
CA SER A 262 -21.48 -7.88 31.10
C SER A 262 -20.33 -7.33 30.27
N ILE A 263 -19.34 -8.18 30.02
CA ILE A 263 -18.28 -7.96 29.04
C ILE A 263 -18.91 -8.11 27.64
N GLU A 264 -19.90 -7.29 27.32
CA GLU A 264 -20.43 -7.10 25.97
C GLU A 264 -19.89 -5.80 25.33
N ASP A 265 -19.17 -4.97 26.10
CA ASP A 265 -18.72 -3.65 25.64
C ASP A 265 -17.25 -3.61 25.14
N VAL A 266 -16.52 -4.74 25.20
CA VAL A 266 -15.13 -4.81 24.70
C VAL A 266 -15.06 -5.19 23.21
N THR A 267 -16.16 -5.69 22.63
CA THR A 267 -16.28 -5.88 21.18
C THR A 267 -16.46 -4.56 20.41
N ASN A 268 -16.73 -3.45 21.10
CA ASN A 268 -16.93 -2.14 20.48
C ASN A 268 -15.64 -1.35 20.18
N ILE A 269 -14.47 -1.88 20.56
CA ILE A 269 -13.17 -1.23 20.28
C ILE A 269 -12.65 -1.59 18.87
N LEU A 270 -13.24 -2.59 18.21
CA LEU A 270 -12.96 -2.95 16.81
C LEU A 270 -14.01 -2.44 15.81
N THR A 271 -15.00 -1.68 16.27
CA THR A 271 -15.89 -0.94 15.39
C THR A 271 -15.12 0.28 14.88
N LEU A 272 -14.40 0.11 13.76
CA LEU A 272 -13.96 1.26 12.97
C LEU A 272 -15.18 2.16 12.72
N PRO A 273 -15.07 3.49 12.91
CA PRO A 273 -16.12 4.39 12.44
C PRO A 273 -16.33 4.08 10.96
N GLU A 274 -17.57 3.75 10.59
CA GLU A 274 -17.95 3.57 9.20
C GLU A 274 -17.68 4.90 8.51
N VAL A 275 -16.56 4.96 7.79
CA VAL A 275 -16.25 6.08 6.90
C VAL A 275 -17.40 6.07 5.90
N PRO A 276 -18.25 7.12 5.86
CA PRO A 276 -19.28 7.19 4.83
C PRO A 276 -18.56 7.06 3.50
N ALA A 277 -18.99 6.10 2.69
CA ALA A 277 -18.46 5.90 1.35
C ALA A 277 -18.34 7.27 0.67
N PRO A 278 -17.22 7.56 -0.01
CA PRO A 278 -17.12 8.80 -0.77
C PRO A 278 -18.35 8.87 -1.67
N SER A 279 -19.20 9.87 -1.44
CA SER A 279 -20.30 10.18 -2.33
C SER A 279 -19.68 10.34 -3.70
N LEU A 280 -20.02 9.45 -4.62
CA LEU A 280 -19.73 9.62 -6.03
C LEU A 280 -20.13 11.07 -6.38
N PRO A 281 -19.27 11.85 -7.05
CA PRO A 281 -19.65 13.17 -7.49
C PRO A 281 -20.94 13.04 -8.28
N ASP A 282 -21.95 13.83 -7.92
CA ASP A 282 -23.19 13.93 -8.66
C ASP A 282 -22.85 14.08 -10.13
N THR A 283 -23.19 13.05 -10.91
CA THR A 283 -23.15 13.15 -12.36
C THR A 283 -23.98 14.38 -12.71
N PRO A 284 -23.40 15.43 -13.32
CA PRO A 284 -24.20 16.57 -13.75
C PRO A 284 -25.29 16.05 -14.68
N PRO A 285 -26.51 16.62 -14.63
CA PRO A 285 -27.58 16.23 -15.53
C PRO A 285 -27.05 16.35 -16.95
N VAL A 286 -27.22 15.27 -17.72
CA VAL A 286 -27.03 15.30 -19.17
C VAL A 286 -27.93 16.41 -19.69
N GLU A 287 -27.33 17.54 -20.04
CA GLU A 287 -27.96 18.55 -20.87
C GLU A 287 -28.31 17.84 -22.18
N GLU A 288 -29.57 17.46 -22.27
CA GLU A 288 -30.25 17.10 -23.52
C GLU A 288 -30.25 18.38 -24.37
N THR A 289 -29.10 18.65 -24.99
CA THR A 289 -28.99 19.65 -26.05
C THR A 289 -29.70 19.07 -27.24
N GLY A 290 -31.00 19.36 -27.29
CA GLY A 290 -31.73 19.37 -28.53
C GLY A 290 -30.97 20.26 -29.52
N GLN A 291 -30.42 19.63 -30.55
CA GLN A 291 -29.98 20.34 -31.73
C GLN A 291 -30.69 19.72 -32.93
N GLN A 292 -31.70 20.49 -33.36
CA GLN A 292 -32.33 20.48 -34.67
C GLN A 292 -31.32 20.25 -35.80
N PRO A 293 -31.78 19.66 -36.91
CA PRO A 293 -32.27 20.51 -38.00
C PRO A 293 -33.80 20.67 -38.04
#